data_AF-A0A352DAM7-F1
#
_entry.id   AF-A0A352DAM7-F1
#
_cell.length_a   1.000
_cell.length_b   1.000
_cell.length_c   1.000
_cell.angle_alpha   90.00
_cell.angle_beta   90.00
_cell.angle_gamma   90.00
#
_symmetry.space_group_name_H-M   'P 1'
#
loop_
_entity.id
_entity.type
_entity.pdbx_description
1 polymer ?
#
loop_
_entity_poly.entity_id
_entity_poly.type
_entity_poly.pdbx_seq_one_letter_code
_entity_poly.pdbx_strand_id
1 'polypeptide(L)' 'MVDLLAGYPAIKDEAEAAVRAVMNKGNFILGEEVAKFENEFAALNGSKYAVGVANGTD' A
#
# COMPACT_ATOMS: atom_id res chain seq x y z
N MET A 1 15.75 -7.60 -16.23
CA MET A 1 15.90 -7.58 -14.77
C MET A 1 15.52 -6.19 -14.32
N VAL A 2 14.49 -6.04 -13.49
CA VAL A 2 14.04 -4.72 -12.99
C VAL A 2 14.86 -4.40 -11.74
N ASP A 3 15.57 -3.28 -11.75
CA ASP A 3 16.34 -2.81 -10.60
C ASP A 3 15.44 -1.99 -9.67
N LEU A 4 15.00 -2.61 -8.59
CA LEU A 4 14.14 -1.97 -7.58
C LEU A 4 14.94 -1.01 -6.68
N LEU A 5 16.27 -1.17 -6.58
CA LEU A 5 17.14 -0.29 -5.80
C LEU A 5 17.35 1.05 -6.51
N ALA A 6 17.14 1.13 -7.82
CA ALA A 6 17.21 2.39 -8.56
C ALA A 6 16.00 3.30 -8.30
N GLY A 7 14.81 2.74 -8.06
CA GLY A 7 13.58 3.49 -7.81
C GLY A 7 13.31 3.80 -6.33
N TYR A 8 13.85 2.98 -5.43
CA TYR A 8 13.67 3.13 -3.98
C TYR A 8 14.15 4.49 -3.40
N PRO A 9 15.29 5.07 -3.81
CA PRO A 9 15.79 6.32 -3.24
C PRO A 9 14.83 7.49 -3.38
N ALA A 10 14.04 7.53 -4.46
CA ALA A 10 13.11 8.62 -4.73
C ALA A 10 11.89 8.61 -3.79
N ILE A 11 11.49 7.44 -3.30
CA ILE A 11 10.31 7.26 -2.43
C ILE A 11 10.70 6.88 -0.99
N LYS A 12 12.01 6.81 -0.69
CA LYS A 12 12.53 6.22 0.55
C LYS A 12 11.95 6.89 1.80
N ASP A 13 12.02 8.21 1.87
CA ASP A 13 11.61 8.95 3.07
C ASP A 13 10.09 8.86 3.30
N GLU A 14 9.31 8.90 2.22
CA GLU A 14 7.85 8.74 2.26
C GLU A 14 7.46 7.32 2.68
N ALA A 15 8.09 6.31 2.09
CA ALA A 15 7.86 4.90 2.43
C ALA A 15 8.24 4.60 3.88
N GLU A 16 9.40 5.08 4.36
CA GLU A 16 9.82 4.89 5.75
C GLU A 16 8.87 5.60 6.73
N ALA A 17 8.38 6.80 6.41
CA ALA A 17 7.41 7.51 7.23
C ALA A 17 6.08 6.74 7.34
N ALA A 18 5.57 6.23 6.21
CA ALA A 18 4.35 5.43 6.18
C ALA A 18 4.49 4.13 6.99
N VAL A 19 5.60 3.41 6.82
CA VAL A 19 5.89 2.18 7.58
C VAL A 19 5.97 2.47 9.07
N ARG A 20 6.67 3.54 9.48
CA ARG A 20 6.74 3.93 10.90
C ARG A 20 5.37 4.30 11.47
N ALA A 21 4.52 4.97 10.69
CA ALA A 21 3.17 5.32 11.12
C ALA A 21 2.33 4.06 11.39
N VAL A 22 2.41 3.04 10.54
CA VAL A 22 1.72 1.76 10.75
C VAL A 22 2.29 1.02 11.97
N MET A 23 3.61 0.97 12.11
CA MET A 23 4.26 0.34 13.27
C MET A 23 3.86 1.01 14.60
N ASN A 24 3.75 2.34 14.62
CA ASN A 24 3.31 3.08 15.80
C ASN A 24 1.82 2.86 16.14
N LYS A 25 0.98 2.64 15.13
CA LYS A 25 -0.45 2.34 15.34
C LYS A 25 -0.69 0.90 15.80
N GLY A 26 0.17 -0.04 15.43
CA GLY A 26 0.03 -1.46 15.79
C GLY A 26 -1.08 -2.23 15.06
N ASN A 27 -1.77 -1.59 14.11
CA ASN A 27 -2.87 -2.18 13.33
C ASN A 27 -2.34 -2.80 12.03
N PHE A 28 -1.76 -3.99 12.14
CA PHE A 28 -1.10 -4.67 11.02
C PHE A 28 -2.03 -5.48 10.10
N ILE A 29 -3.24 -5.81 10.57
CA ILE A 29 -4.21 -6.62 9.84
C ILE A 29 -5.47 -5.79 9.64
N LEU A 30 -5.92 -5.66 8.38
CA LEU A 30 -7.11 -4.89 8.00
C LEU A 30 -7.13 -3.46 8.59
N GLY A 31 -5.96 -2.82 8.63
CA GLY A 31 -5.80 -1.46 9.15
C GLY A 31 -6.36 -0.38 8.21
N GLU A 32 -6.44 0.85 8.71
CA GLU A 32 -6.94 2.02 7.94
C GLU A 32 -6.19 2.24 6.62
N GLU A 33 -4.89 1.92 6.57
CA GLU A 33 -4.09 2.06 5.35
C GLU A 33 -4.54 1.10 4.24
N VAL A 34 -5.06 -0.09 4.59
CA VAL A 34 -5.64 -1.03 3.62
C VAL A 34 -6.93 -0.47 3.03
N ALA A 35 -7.82 0.05 3.89
CA ALA A 35 -9.08 0.64 3.44
C ALA A 35 -8.86 1.89 2.58
N LYS A 36 -7.86 2.72 2.89
CA LYS A 36 -7.48 3.85 2.04
C LYS A 36 -6.99 3.37 0.67
N PHE A 37 -6.08 2.41 0.65
CA PHE A 37 -5.54 1.84 -0.58
C PHE A 37 -6.66 1.26 -1.47
N GLU A 38 -7.60 0.51 -0.90
CA GLU A 38 -8.73 -0.03 -1.65
C GLU A 38 -9.58 1.07 -2.31
N ASN A 39 -9.85 2.17 -1.59
CA ASN A 39 -10.61 3.29 -2.15
C ASN A 39 -9.84 4.03 -3.26
N GLU A 40 -8.55 4.30 -3.05
CA GLU A 40 -7.68 4.94 -4.04
C GLU A 40 -7.52 4.06 -5.29
N PHE A 41 -7.35 2.76 -5.09
CA PHE A 41 -7.20 1.79 -6.18
C PHE A 41 -8.50 1.59 -6.96
N ALA A 42 -9.66 1.58 -6.28
CA ALA A 42 -10.95 1.57 -6.94
C ALA A 42 -11.14 2.83 -7.81
N ALA A 43 -10.79 4.01 -7.28
CA ALA A 43 -10.83 5.26 -8.02
C ALA A 43 -9.87 5.27 -9.22
N LEU A 44 -8.64 4.76 -9.05
CA LEU A 44 -7.64 4.67 -10.12
C LEU A 44 -8.11 3.78 -11.28
N ASN A 45 -8.77 2.67 -10.99
CA ASN A 45 -9.27 1.75 -12.01
C ASN A 45 -10.67 2.14 -12.54
N GLY A 46 -11.31 3.15 -11.97
CA GLY A 46 -12.69 3.53 -12.29
C GLY A 46 -13.73 2.48 -11.88
N SER A 47 -13.37 1.58 -10.96
CA SER A 47 -14.26 0.55 -10.42
C SER A 47 -14.99 1.04 -9.17
N LYS A 48 -16.17 0.47 -8.89
CA LYS A 48 -16.98 0.85 -7.74
C LYS A 48 -16.37 0.36 -6.41
N TYR A 49 -15.61 -0.72 -6.46
CA TYR A 49 -15.03 -1.39 -5.31
C TYR A 49 -13.65 -1.95 -5.68
N ALA A 50 -12.76 -2.03 -4.69
CA ALA A 50 -11.55 -2.84 -4.72
C ALA A 50 -11.44 -3.58 -3.37
N VAL A 51 -10.90 -4.79 -3.39
CA VAL A 51 -10.73 -5.63 -2.20
C VAL A 51 -9.30 -6.16 -2.21
N GLY A 52 -8.58 -5.94 -1.11
CA GLY A 52 -7.24 -6.45 -0.91
C GLY A 52 -7.26 -7.94 -0.58
N VAL A 53 -6.62 -8.75 -1.42
CA VAL A 53 -6.39 -10.18 -1.19
C VAL A 53 -4.89 -10.45 -0.99
N ALA A 54 -4.54 -11.64 -0.50
CA ALA A 54 -3.14 -11.94 -0.17
C ALA A 54 -2.25 -11.98 -1.42
N ASN A 55 -2.80 -12.39 -2.56
CA ASN A 55 -2.12 -12.44 -3.85
C ASN A 55 -3.14 -12.57 -5.00
N GLY A 56 -2.70 -12.45 -6.26
CA GLY A 56 -3.61 -12.51 -7.42
C GLY A 56 -4.16 -13.89 -7.80
N THR A 57 -3.79 -14.97 -7.09
CA THR A 57 -4.36 -16.31 -7.28
C THR A 57 -5.46 -16.63 -6.26
N ASP A 58 -5.46 -15.91 -5.14
CA ASP A 58 -6.44 -16.00 -4.05
C ASP A 58 -7.82 -15.48 -4.49
#